data_AF-A0A414ZA33-F1
#
_entry.id   AF-A0A414ZA33-F1
#
_cell.length_a   1.000
_cell.length_b   1.000
_cell.length_c   1.000
_cell.angle_alpha   90.00
_cell.angle_beta   90.00
_cell.angle_gamma   90.00
#
_symmetry.space_group_name_H-M   'P 1'
#
loop_
_entity.id
_entity.type
_entity.pdbx_description
1 polymer ?
#
loop_
_entity_poly.entity_id
_entity_poly.type
_entity_poly.pdbx_seq_one_letter_code
_entity_poly.pdbx_strand_id
1 'polypeptide(L)'
;MTNFEKWDKEFRAQNLYAFNHDINGLLWLKVRAVCRSKQIEQFIVENNITLAATKIAEQNVELFGKLEGMPNAMQLLDDYLKVKSHNWYDAMGIDEAKLKADLYKVQHYAWGGDQNNSLDKHFVSRYVKVISNYDDLVSKQTEIADNAWHYVQTSWYNNWTSYLIESLFKRHEKVISAVGEIKSVDFFIDNNPIDLKVTFFPNQYMDEKLKDKLGKKELTWLKQKAKEVGITVDNTLSESQQMYTLSEKLSEIGRTDILDELKTKRKDVITDAQANTMELMTWLYANQGEMRFGAENRLFVILVDTTDMSQSWKMKRAFSLIEPKVNDYLNYFNANSLKEVNFTFKKDRYKSLADIVFVVK
;
A
#
# COMPACT_ATOMS: atom_id res chain seq x y z
N MET A 1 -2.80 27.98 23.34
CA MET A 1 -3.11 26.76 22.56
C MET A 1 -3.01 25.60 23.53
N THR A 2 -4.09 24.85 23.74
CA THR A 2 -4.07 23.63 24.57
C THR A 2 -3.27 22.54 23.85
N ASN A 3 -2.86 21.48 24.56
CA ASN A 3 -2.19 20.35 23.93
C ASN A 3 -3.09 19.69 22.87
N PHE A 4 -4.40 19.59 23.12
CA PHE A 4 -5.36 19.10 22.13
C PHE A 4 -5.34 19.95 20.84
N GLU A 5 -5.40 21.28 20.96
CA GLU A 5 -5.40 22.19 19.81
C GLU A 5 -4.09 22.12 19.01
N LYS A 6 -2.95 21.94 19.69
CA LYS A 6 -1.65 21.72 19.06
C LYS A 6 -1.69 20.50 18.15
N TRP A 7 -2.13 19.36 18.67
CA TRP A 7 -2.13 18.10 17.92
C TRP A 7 -3.23 18.05 16.85
N ASP A 8 -4.40 18.65 17.08
CA ASP A 8 -5.40 18.79 16.02
C ASP A 8 -4.88 19.64 14.85
N LYS A 9 -4.09 20.70 15.13
CA LYS A 9 -3.43 21.50 14.09
C LYS A 9 -2.42 20.69 13.29
N GLU A 10 -1.52 19.95 13.95
CA GLU A 10 -0.52 19.12 13.27
C GLU A 10 -1.18 18.00 12.43
N PHE A 11 -2.23 17.37 12.96
CA PHE A 11 -3.00 16.35 12.23
C PHE A 11 -3.67 16.92 10.98
N ARG A 12 -4.32 18.09 11.07
CA ARG A 12 -4.94 18.77 9.92
C ARG A 12 -3.92 19.22 8.88
N ALA A 13 -2.71 19.58 9.32
CA ALA A 13 -1.58 19.89 8.45
C ALA A 13 -0.94 18.63 7.82
N GLN A 14 -1.45 17.43 8.12
CA GLN A 14 -0.88 16.15 7.70
C GLN A 14 0.57 15.94 8.14
N ASN A 15 0.98 16.61 9.23
CA ASN A 15 2.33 16.49 9.80
C ASN A 15 2.38 15.33 10.81
N LEU A 16 2.12 14.11 10.34
CA LEU A 16 2.16 12.92 11.21
C LEU A 16 3.55 12.65 11.78
N TYR A 17 4.60 13.19 11.16
CA TYR A 17 5.96 13.11 11.70
C TYR A 17 6.10 13.75 13.09
N ALA A 18 5.36 14.83 13.38
CA ALA A 18 5.41 15.51 14.66
C ALA A 18 4.90 14.66 15.83
N PHE A 19 4.12 13.60 15.54
CA PHE A 19 3.55 12.71 16.55
C PHE A 19 4.56 11.65 17.03
N ASN A 20 5.65 11.44 16.28
CA ASN A 20 6.65 10.43 16.61
C ASN A 20 7.36 10.77 17.91
N HIS A 21 7.41 9.80 18.82
CA HIS A 21 8.05 9.91 20.15
C HIS A 21 7.46 11.00 21.08
N ASP A 22 6.31 11.59 20.75
CA ASP A 22 5.62 12.55 21.62
C ASP A 22 4.42 11.90 22.32
N ILE A 23 4.48 11.79 23.65
CA ILE A 23 3.46 11.11 24.45
C ILE A 23 2.08 11.74 24.26
N ASN A 24 1.98 13.07 24.21
CA ASN A 24 0.70 13.77 24.07
C ASN A 24 0.17 13.68 22.64
N GLY A 25 1.05 13.69 21.63
CA GLY A 25 0.66 13.43 20.24
C GLY A 25 0.09 12.03 20.09
N LEU A 26 0.79 11.02 20.61
CA LEU A 26 0.34 9.63 20.56
C LEU A 26 -0.95 9.40 21.34
N LEU A 27 -1.08 10.01 22.51
CA LEU A 27 -2.32 10.03 23.29
C LEU A 27 -3.45 10.61 22.45
N TRP A 28 -3.24 11.75 21.78
CA TRP A 28 -4.24 12.38 20.93
C TRP A 28 -4.72 11.46 19.80
N LEU A 29 -3.79 10.77 19.13
CA LEU A 29 -4.13 9.80 18.08
C LEU A 29 -4.98 8.66 18.64
N LYS A 30 -4.58 8.05 19.77
CA LYS A 30 -5.31 6.93 20.37
C LYS A 30 -6.68 7.35 20.91
N VAL A 31 -6.80 8.54 21.51
CA VAL A 31 -8.11 9.11 21.90
C VAL A 31 -8.99 9.29 20.66
N ARG A 32 -8.45 9.82 19.57
CA ARG A 32 -9.18 9.94 18.30
C ARG A 32 -9.63 8.57 17.76
N ALA A 33 -8.83 7.51 17.94
CA ALA A 33 -9.19 6.14 17.57
C ALA A 33 -10.40 5.61 18.35
N VAL A 34 -10.61 6.10 19.57
CA VAL A 34 -11.70 5.67 20.46
C VAL A 34 -12.94 6.57 20.30
N CYS A 35 -12.75 7.85 19.94
CA CYS A 35 -13.82 8.84 19.85
C CYS A 35 -14.71 8.73 18.59
N ARG A 36 -15.34 7.58 18.35
CA ARG A 36 -16.45 7.43 17.39
C ARG A 36 -17.67 6.79 18.04
N SER A 37 -18.85 7.38 17.83
CA SER A 37 -20.18 6.85 18.18
C SER A 37 -20.18 5.81 19.31
N LYS A 38 -20.34 4.51 19.02
CA LYS A 38 -20.42 3.45 20.05
C LYS A 38 -19.12 3.18 20.82
N GLN A 39 -17.97 3.50 20.24
CA GLN A 39 -16.66 3.17 20.81
C GLN A 39 -16.33 4.05 22.01
N ILE A 40 -16.67 5.34 21.95
CA ILE A 40 -16.43 6.23 23.08
C ILE A 40 -17.29 5.84 24.28
N GLU A 41 -18.56 5.49 24.04
CA GLU A 41 -19.49 5.02 25.08
C GLU A 41 -18.98 3.75 25.76
N GLN A 42 -18.50 2.77 24.98
CA GLN A 42 -17.93 1.54 25.53
C GLN A 42 -16.65 1.83 26.33
N PHE A 43 -15.73 2.63 25.78
CA PHE A 43 -14.49 2.97 26.45
C PHE A 43 -14.71 3.66 27.79
N ILE A 44 -15.58 4.67 27.84
CA ILE A 44 -15.81 5.41 29.09
C ILE A 44 -16.48 4.54 30.15
N VAL A 45 -17.38 3.62 29.76
CA VAL A 45 -18.00 2.67 30.68
C VAL A 45 -16.99 1.65 31.20
N GLU A 46 -16.21 1.04 30.32
CA GLU A 46 -15.18 0.03 30.67
C GLU A 46 -14.10 0.62 31.61
N ASN A 47 -13.83 1.93 31.51
CA ASN A 47 -12.79 2.61 32.29
C ASN A 47 -13.32 3.53 33.41
N ASN A 48 -14.62 3.49 33.70
CA ASN A 48 -15.27 4.33 34.73
C ASN A 48 -15.01 5.84 34.56
N ILE A 49 -14.99 6.32 33.31
CA ILE A 49 -14.83 7.73 32.97
C ILE A 49 -16.21 8.35 32.77
N THR A 50 -16.43 9.55 33.31
CA THR A 50 -17.64 10.34 33.05
C THR A 50 -17.30 11.56 32.22
N LEU A 51 -18.05 11.78 31.13
CA LEU A 51 -17.97 12.96 30.28
C LEU A 51 -19.23 13.82 30.47
N ALA A 52 -19.07 15.12 30.58
CA ALA A 52 -20.17 16.08 30.63
C ALA A 52 -20.69 16.45 29.24
N ALA A 53 -19.81 16.46 28.23
CA ALA A 53 -20.17 16.76 26.86
C ALA A 53 -21.04 15.65 26.24
N THR A 54 -21.99 16.05 25.41
CA THR A 54 -22.87 15.14 24.66
C THR A 54 -22.51 15.01 23.19
N LYS A 55 -21.83 16.02 22.62
CA LYS A 55 -21.37 15.97 21.22
C LYS A 55 -20.01 15.28 21.13
N ILE A 56 -19.85 14.36 20.19
CA ILE A 56 -18.59 13.62 19.96
C ILE A 56 -17.37 14.53 19.85
N ALA A 57 -17.48 15.66 19.15
CA ALA A 57 -16.37 16.60 19.00
C ALA A 57 -15.93 17.19 20.34
N GLU A 58 -16.89 17.54 21.20
CA GLU A 58 -16.64 18.09 22.55
C GLU A 58 -16.17 16.99 23.51
N GLN A 59 -16.75 15.79 23.41
CA GLN A 59 -16.33 14.60 24.16
C GLN A 59 -14.89 14.19 23.85
N ASN A 60 -14.44 14.32 22.60
CA ASN A 60 -13.06 14.04 22.22
C ASN A 60 -12.06 14.95 22.95
N VAL A 61 -12.37 16.25 23.01
CA VAL A 61 -11.57 17.23 23.75
C VAL A 61 -11.58 16.92 25.24
N GLU A 62 -12.76 16.67 25.81
CA GLU A 62 -12.92 16.37 27.24
C GLU A 62 -12.20 15.08 27.64
N LEU A 63 -12.34 14.02 26.84
CA LEU A 63 -11.70 12.73 27.09
C LEU A 63 -10.18 12.86 27.04
N PHE A 64 -9.63 13.56 26.04
CA PHE A 64 -8.20 13.85 25.98
C PHE A 64 -7.73 14.57 27.24
N GLY A 65 -8.42 15.62 27.68
CA GLY A 65 -8.04 16.39 28.87
C GLY A 65 -8.07 15.56 30.16
N LYS A 66 -9.02 14.62 30.30
CA LYS A 66 -9.05 13.70 31.45
C LYS A 66 -7.90 12.71 31.41
N LEU A 67 -7.61 12.14 30.25
CA LEU A 67 -6.56 11.13 30.07
C LEU A 67 -5.14 11.72 30.15
N GLU A 68 -4.94 12.97 29.73
CA GLU A 68 -3.65 13.65 29.81
C GLU A 68 -3.09 13.71 31.25
N GLY A 69 -3.97 13.78 32.25
CA GLY A 69 -3.60 13.78 33.67
C GLY A 69 -3.40 12.38 34.28
N MET A 70 -3.64 11.30 33.54
CA MET A 70 -3.65 9.93 34.06
C MET A 70 -2.37 9.17 33.68
N PRO A 71 -1.56 8.68 34.66
CA PRO A 71 -0.32 7.95 34.36
C PRO A 71 -0.51 6.68 33.53
N ASN A 72 -1.68 6.05 33.62
CA ASN A 72 -2.02 4.82 32.91
C ASN A 72 -2.87 5.03 31.64
N ALA A 73 -3.08 6.27 31.19
CA ALA A 73 -3.98 6.57 30.07
C ALA A 73 -3.67 5.78 28.79
N MET A 74 -2.39 5.71 28.40
CA MET A 74 -1.95 4.97 27.22
C MET A 74 -2.28 3.48 27.34
N GLN A 75 -2.09 2.89 28.52
CA GLN A 75 -2.42 1.48 28.78
C GLN A 75 -3.93 1.22 28.63
N LEU A 76 -4.78 2.09 29.19
CA LEU A 76 -6.24 1.96 29.06
C LEU A 76 -6.70 1.99 27.60
N LEU A 77 -6.14 2.92 26.81
CA LEU A 77 -6.44 3.02 25.38
C LEU A 77 -5.95 1.79 24.62
N ASP A 78 -4.76 1.29 24.95
CA ASP A 78 -4.16 0.13 24.31
C ASP A 78 -4.92 -1.16 24.57
N ASP A 79 -5.30 -1.41 25.82
CA ASP A 79 -6.09 -2.58 26.20
C ASP A 79 -7.46 -2.56 25.49
N TYR A 80 -8.11 -1.40 25.45
CA TYR A 80 -9.36 -1.24 24.73
C TYR A 80 -9.23 -1.49 23.23
N LEU A 81 -8.25 -0.85 22.58
CA LEU A 81 -8.04 -0.96 21.12
C LEU A 81 -7.64 -2.38 20.70
N LYS A 82 -6.84 -3.08 21.52
CA LYS A 82 -6.51 -4.50 21.29
C LYS A 82 -7.74 -5.39 21.32
N VAL A 83 -8.62 -5.24 22.32
CA VAL A 83 -9.86 -6.03 22.42
C VAL A 83 -10.82 -5.74 21.27
N LYS A 84 -11.03 -4.47 20.92
CA LYS A 84 -11.93 -4.10 19.81
C LYS A 84 -11.40 -4.55 18.45
N SER A 85 -10.08 -4.59 18.26
CA SER A 85 -9.46 -5.15 17.06
C SER A 85 -9.94 -6.57 16.79
N HIS A 86 -9.82 -7.46 17.79
CA HIS A 86 -10.24 -8.86 17.67
C HIS A 86 -11.73 -8.98 17.36
N ASN A 87 -12.57 -8.23 18.09
CA ASN A 87 -14.02 -8.27 17.91
C ASN A 87 -14.49 -7.74 16.54
N TRP A 88 -13.77 -6.79 15.93
CA TRP A 88 -14.18 -6.19 14.64
C TRP A 88 -14.11 -7.20 13.50
N TYR A 89 -13.05 -8.02 13.45
CA TYR A 89 -12.92 -9.09 12.45
C TYR A 89 -14.03 -10.14 12.61
N ASP A 90 -14.34 -10.52 13.85
CA ASP A 90 -15.40 -11.48 14.15
C ASP A 90 -16.80 -10.92 13.79
N ALA A 91 -17.03 -9.63 14.06
CA ALA A 91 -18.32 -8.98 13.84
C ALA A 91 -18.68 -8.78 12.36
N MET A 92 -17.69 -8.73 11.46
CA MET A 92 -17.95 -8.60 10.02
C MET A 92 -18.55 -9.88 9.41
N GLY A 93 -18.51 -11.03 10.11
CA GLY A 93 -19.07 -12.28 9.63
C GLY A 93 -18.41 -12.79 8.34
N ILE A 94 -17.15 -12.40 8.10
CA ILE A 94 -16.41 -12.79 6.91
C ILE A 94 -15.84 -14.20 7.11
N ASP A 95 -16.22 -15.12 6.23
CA ASP A 95 -15.57 -16.41 6.11
C ASP A 95 -14.21 -16.22 5.42
N GLU A 96 -13.16 -16.03 6.21
CA GLU A 96 -11.80 -15.82 5.69
C GLU A 96 -11.29 -17.01 4.89
N ALA A 97 -11.64 -18.24 5.26
CA ALA A 97 -11.18 -19.43 4.55
C ALA A 97 -11.77 -19.45 3.13
N LYS A 98 -13.08 -19.17 3.02
CA LYS A 98 -13.74 -19.02 1.73
C LYS A 98 -13.20 -17.82 0.95
N LEU A 99 -13.02 -16.66 1.59
CA LEU A 99 -12.48 -15.47 0.92
C LEU A 99 -11.08 -15.72 0.35
N LYS A 100 -10.20 -16.36 1.13
CA LYS A 100 -8.87 -16.79 0.67
C LYS A 100 -8.95 -17.70 -0.55
N ALA A 101 -9.90 -18.64 -0.58
CA ALA A 101 -10.13 -19.49 -1.75
C ALA A 101 -10.71 -18.70 -2.95
N ASP A 102 -11.66 -17.81 -2.72
CA ASP A 102 -12.32 -16.99 -3.75
C ASP A 102 -11.34 -16.03 -4.44
N LEU A 103 -10.32 -15.53 -3.73
CA LEU A 103 -9.25 -14.72 -4.31
C LEU A 103 -8.48 -15.47 -5.43
N TYR A 104 -8.44 -16.81 -5.43
CA TYR A 104 -7.83 -17.58 -6.52
C TYR A 104 -8.67 -17.63 -7.79
N LYS A 105 -9.98 -17.32 -7.72
CA LYS A 105 -10.87 -17.24 -8.88
C LYS A 105 -10.57 -16.05 -9.78
N VAL A 106 -9.90 -15.02 -9.26
CA VAL A 106 -9.39 -13.90 -10.07
C VAL A 106 -8.17 -14.38 -10.86
N GLN A 107 -8.32 -14.60 -12.16
CA GLN A 107 -7.27 -15.13 -13.03
C GLN A 107 -6.57 -14.04 -13.85
N HIS A 108 -7.22 -12.89 -14.02
CA HIS A 108 -6.71 -11.75 -14.77
C HIS A 108 -6.72 -10.52 -13.88
N TYR A 109 -5.67 -9.71 -14.01
CA TYR A 109 -5.52 -8.46 -13.26
C TYR A 109 -5.38 -7.32 -14.26
N ALA A 110 -6.51 -6.67 -14.55
CA ALA A 110 -6.60 -5.55 -15.46
C ALA A 110 -7.41 -4.45 -14.78
N TRP A 111 -6.90 -3.23 -14.79
CA TRP A 111 -7.66 -2.08 -14.31
C TRP A 111 -8.63 -1.61 -15.39
N GLY A 112 -9.88 -1.37 -15.00
CA GLY A 112 -10.80 -0.55 -15.79
C GLY A 112 -10.44 0.94 -15.69
N GLY A 113 -10.86 1.73 -16.67
CA GLY A 113 -10.50 3.13 -16.84
C GLY A 113 -9.24 3.35 -17.71
N ASP A 114 -8.64 4.54 -17.60
CA ASP A 114 -7.28 4.80 -18.06
C ASP A 114 -6.34 4.91 -16.85
N GLN A 115 -5.02 4.74 -17.05
CA GLN A 115 -4.03 4.72 -15.96
C GLN A 115 -4.01 6.00 -15.10
N ASN A 116 -4.61 7.11 -15.58
CA ASN A 116 -4.51 8.44 -14.98
C ASN A 116 -5.85 9.03 -14.52
N ASN A 117 -6.99 8.41 -14.87
CA ASN A 117 -8.32 8.93 -14.62
C ASN A 117 -9.19 7.90 -13.88
N SER A 118 -10.10 8.43 -13.07
CA SER A 118 -11.21 7.66 -12.52
C SER A 118 -12.09 7.13 -13.66
N LEU A 119 -12.79 6.02 -13.42
CA LEU A 119 -13.60 5.33 -14.43
C LEU A 119 -14.63 6.25 -15.11
N ASP A 120 -15.24 7.15 -14.33
CA ASP A 120 -16.16 8.19 -14.82
C ASP A 120 -15.49 9.13 -15.83
N LYS A 121 -14.29 9.62 -15.51
CA LYS A 121 -13.53 10.50 -16.41
C LYS A 121 -13.16 9.78 -17.70
N HIS A 122 -12.74 8.51 -17.60
CA HIS A 122 -12.46 7.67 -18.76
C HIS A 122 -13.69 7.53 -19.66
N PHE A 123 -14.86 7.20 -19.09
CA PHE A 123 -16.10 7.07 -19.85
C PHE A 123 -16.53 8.38 -20.50
N VAL A 124 -16.38 9.51 -19.79
CA VAL A 124 -16.68 10.83 -20.33
C VAL A 124 -15.78 11.18 -21.51
N SER A 125 -14.47 10.97 -21.38
CA SER A 125 -13.51 11.33 -22.44
C SER A 125 -13.56 10.37 -23.62
N ARG A 126 -13.85 9.08 -23.41
CA ARG A 126 -13.73 8.05 -24.45
C ARG A 126 -15.03 7.86 -25.23
N TYR A 127 -16.18 7.97 -24.57
CA TYR A 127 -17.48 7.68 -25.17
C TYR A 127 -18.37 8.92 -25.24
N VAL A 128 -18.60 9.63 -24.12
CA VAL A 128 -19.61 10.71 -24.05
C VAL A 128 -19.25 11.92 -24.93
N LYS A 129 -18.00 12.40 -24.89
CA LYS A 129 -17.59 13.60 -25.63
C LYS A 129 -17.20 13.35 -27.09
N VAL A 130 -17.10 12.09 -27.51
CA VAL A 130 -16.50 11.70 -28.80
C VAL A 130 -17.53 11.01 -29.70
N ILE A 131 -18.48 10.28 -29.15
CA ILE A 131 -19.48 9.53 -29.92
C ILE A 131 -20.80 10.32 -29.92
N SER A 132 -21.14 10.92 -31.06
CA SER A 132 -22.40 11.63 -31.24
C SER A 132 -23.52 10.76 -31.86
N ASN A 133 -23.16 9.71 -32.59
CA ASN A 133 -24.11 8.78 -33.17
C ASN A 133 -24.52 7.70 -32.15
N TYR A 134 -25.84 7.48 -32.01
CA TYR A 134 -26.35 6.57 -31.00
C TYR A 134 -26.08 5.09 -31.29
N ASP A 135 -26.15 4.66 -32.56
CA ASP A 135 -25.87 3.28 -32.94
C ASP A 135 -24.38 2.94 -32.72
N ASP A 136 -23.48 3.88 -32.99
CA ASP A 136 -22.07 3.77 -32.66
C ASP A 136 -21.86 3.63 -31.14
N LEU A 137 -22.61 4.38 -30.31
CA LEU A 137 -22.55 4.25 -28.85
C LEU A 137 -23.05 2.88 -28.39
N VAL A 138 -24.16 2.41 -28.95
CA VAL A 138 -24.71 1.07 -28.65
C VAL A 138 -23.70 -0.02 -29.00
N SER A 139 -22.94 0.13 -30.09
CA SER A 139 -21.88 -0.83 -30.47
C SER A 139 -20.77 -0.97 -29.43
N LYS A 140 -20.63 -0.01 -28.49
CA LYS A 140 -19.62 0.00 -27.42
C LYS A 140 -20.08 -0.58 -26.09
N GLN A 141 -21.34 -1.03 -25.97
CA GLN A 141 -21.88 -1.52 -24.70
C GLN A 141 -21.05 -2.64 -24.06
N THR A 142 -20.65 -3.65 -24.83
CA THR A 142 -19.84 -4.77 -24.32
C THR A 142 -18.47 -4.29 -23.84
N GLU A 143 -17.78 -3.44 -24.62
CA GLU A 143 -16.48 -2.86 -24.25
C GLU A 143 -16.57 -2.07 -22.93
N ILE A 144 -17.61 -1.26 -22.77
CA ILE A 144 -17.88 -0.48 -21.56
C ILE A 144 -18.16 -1.41 -20.37
N ALA A 145 -18.99 -2.44 -20.57
CA ALA A 145 -19.34 -3.42 -19.54
C ALA A 145 -18.10 -4.19 -19.06
N ASP A 146 -17.26 -4.66 -19.98
CA ASP A 146 -16.00 -5.36 -19.68
C ASP A 146 -15.04 -4.45 -18.89
N ASN A 147 -14.90 -3.19 -19.32
CA ASN A 147 -14.05 -2.22 -18.63
C ASN A 147 -14.55 -1.92 -17.21
N ALA A 148 -15.86 -1.74 -17.03
CA ALA A 148 -16.48 -1.58 -15.71
C ALA A 148 -16.28 -2.81 -14.82
N TRP A 149 -16.42 -4.02 -15.40
CA TRP A 149 -16.17 -5.26 -14.69
C TRP A 149 -14.72 -5.40 -14.24
N HIS A 150 -13.74 -5.07 -15.10
CA HIS A 150 -12.32 -5.02 -14.73
C HIS A 150 -12.07 -4.10 -13.52
N TYR A 151 -12.69 -2.92 -13.51
CA TYR A 151 -12.60 -2.02 -12.36
C TYR A 151 -13.14 -2.65 -11.08
N VAL A 152 -14.35 -3.24 -11.13
CA VAL A 152 -14.99 -3.86 -9.95
C VAL A 152 -14.18 -5.07 -9.46
N GLN A 153 -13.80 -6.00 -10.35
CA GLN A 153 -13.05 -7.20 -9.99
C GLN A 153 -11.69 -6.85 -9.38
N THR A 154 -10.94 -5.93 -9.99
CA THR A 154 -9.61 -5.52 -9.51
C THR A 154 -9.71 -4.72 -8.20
N SER A 155 -10.72 -3.87 -8.05
CA SER A 155 -10.97 -3.14 -6.80
C SER A 155 -11.36 -4.08 -5.67
N TRP A 156 -12.25 -5.05 -5.94
CA TRP A 156 -12.63 -6.10 -5.00
C TRP A 156 -11.40 -6.92 -4.57
N TYR A 157 -10.59 -7.37 -5.53
CA TYR A 157 -9.37 -8.14 -5.25
C TYR A 157 -8.40 -7.36 -4.36
N ASN A 158 -8.14 -6.09 -4.69
CA ASN A 158 -7.25 -5.23 -3.91
C ASN A 158 -7.79 -4.95 -2.52
N ASN A 159 -9.08 -4.66 -2.39
CA ASN A 159 -9.72 -4.42 -1.09
C ASN A 159 -9.55 -5.64 -0.17
N TRP A 160 -9.93 -6.82 -0.65
CA TRP A 160 -9.94 -8.01 0.20
C TRP A 160 -8.55 -8.58 0.48
N THR A 161 -7.61 -8.44 -0.45
CA THR A 161 -6.21 -8.77 -0.16
C THR A 161 -5.60 -7.81 0.84
N SER A 162 -5.84 -6.50 0.73
CA SER A 162 -5.39 -5.53 1.75
C SER A 162 -6.00 -5.83 3.11
N TYR A 163 -7.31 -6.07 3.18
CA TYR A 163 -8.01 -6.45 4.40
C TYR A 163 -7.36 -7.68 5.08
N LEU A 164 -7.12 -8.74 4.31
CA LEU A 164 -6.53 -9.98 4.84
C LEU A 164 -5.06 -9.82 5.20
N ILE A 165 -4.28 -8.98 4.49
CA ILE A 165 -2.88 -8.73 4.86
C ILE A 165 -2.81 -7.89 6.13
N GLU A 166 -3.63 -6.85 6.23
CA GLU A 166 -3.73 -6.00 7.42
C GLU A 166 -4.18 -6.81 8.64
N SER A 167 -5.08 -7.78 8.46
CA SER A 167 -5.50 -8.67 9.56
C SER A 167 -4.35 -9.54 10.08
N LEU A 168 -3.36 -9.90 9.24
CA LEU A 168 -2.15 -10.60 9.70
C LEU A 168 -1.36 -9.73 10.69
N PHE A 169 -1.20 -8.44 10.41
CA PHE A 169 -0.53 -7.52 11.34
C PHE A 169 -1.34 -7.39 12.63
N LYS A 170 -2.64 -7.12 12.52
CA LYS A 170 -3.51 -6.83 13.66
C LYS A 170 -3.75 -8.00 14.62
N ARG A 171 -3.38 -9.22 14.24
CA ARG A 171 -3.39 -10.41 15.11
C ARG A 171 -2.17 -10.55 15.99
N HIS A 172 -1.09 -9.86 15.66
CA HIS A 172 0.16 -9.95 16.41
C HIS A 172 0.08 -9.11 17.69
N GLU A 173 0.57 -9.62 18.81
CA GLU A 173 0.42 -9.02 20.15
C GLU A 173 1.01 -7.61 20.32
N LYS A 174 2.05 -7.29 19.53
CA LYS A 174 2.70 -5.97 19.47
C LYS A 174 1.90 -4.92 18.69
N VAL A 175 0.85 -5.32 17.97
CA VAL A 175 0.08 -4.44 17.09
C VAL A 175 -1.19 -3.99 17.81
N ILE A 176 -1.46 -2.69 17.73
CA ILE A 176 -2.65 -2.06 18.30
C ILE A 176 -3.42 -1.40 17.17
N SER A 177 -4.63 -1.87 16.88
CA SER A 177 -5.43 -1.35 15.77
C SER A 177 -5.95 0.05 16.01
N ALA A 178 -5.96 0.89 14.97
CA ALA A 178 -6.66 2.17 14.97
C ALA A 178 -8.15 1.99 14.61
N VAL A 179 -8.92 1.31 15.47
CA VAL A 179 -10.32 0.89 15.23
C VAL A 179 -11.28 2.04 14.87
N GLY A 180 -10.94 3.30 15.19
CA GLY A 180 -11.70 4.49 14.82
C GLY A 180 -11.42 5.07 13.42
N GLU A 181 -10.67 4.35 12.59
CA GLU A 181 -10.21 4.78 11.25
C GLU A 181 -9.60 6.19 11.31
N ILE A 182 -8.43 6.27 11.95
CA ILE A 182 -7.62 7.48 11.86
C ILE A 182 -7.07 7.53 10.44
N LYS A 183 -7.38 8.61 9.71
CA LYS A 183 -6.80 8.82 8.38
C LYS A 183 -5.27 8.69 8.47
N SER A 184 -4.70 7.84 7.61
CA SER A 184 -3.26 7.61 7.49
C SER A 184 -2.60 6.94 8.71
N VAL A 185 -3.37 6.23 9.55
CA VAL A 185 -2.86 5.36 10.61
C VAL A 185 -3.74 4.11 10.69
N ASP A 186 -3.23 2.97 10.25
CA ASP A 186 -3.94 1.68 10.29
C ASP A 186 -3.79 1.00 11.65
N PHE A 187 -2.59 1.10 12.24
CA PHE A 187 -2.26 0.53 13.54
C PHE A 187 -1.04 1.20 14.16
N PHE A 188 -0.74 0.82 15.41
CA PHE A 188 0.46 1.19 16.13
C PHE A 188 1.33 -0.05 16.37
N ILE A 189 2.66 0.09 16.21
CA ILE A 189 3.65 -0.91 16.64
C ILE A 189 4.62 -0.22 17.61
N ASP A 190 4.70 -0.69 18.85
CA ASP A 190 5.50 -0.06 19.93
C ASP A 190 5.32 1.46 19.97
N ASN A 191 4.06 1.93 19.94
CA ASN A 191 3.66 3.34 19.92
C ASN A 191 4.01 4.15 18.66
N ASN A 192 4.48 3.52 17.58
CA ASN A 192 4.66 4.21 16.30
C ASN A 192 3.35 4.12 15.49
N PRO A 193 2.70 5.24 15.12
CA PRO A 193 1.55 5.22 14.22
C PRO A 193 2.03 4.85 12.81
N ILE A 194 1.40 3.87 12.17
CA ILE A 194 1.83 3.30 10.89
C ILE A 194 0.65 3.20 9.92
N ASP A 195 0.87 3.63 8.69
CA ASP A 195 0.07 3.30 7.50
C ASP A 195 0.71 2.10 6.79
N LEU A 196 -0.07 1.06 6.56
CA LEU A 196 0.36 -0.15 5.88
C LEU A 196 0.21 0.02 4.38
N LYS A 197 1.33 -0.07 3.66
CA LYS A 197 1.35 0.05 2.21
C LYS A 197 1.75 -1.25 1.53
N VAL A 198 0.76 -2.03 1.10
CA VAL A 198 1.00 -3.20 0.24
C VAL A 198 1.17 -2.77 -1.22
N THR A 199 2.35 -2.99 -1.78
CA THR A 199 2.67 -2.60 -3.16
C THR A 199 3.55 -3.64 -3.86
N PHE A 200 3.63 -3.55 -5.19
CA PHE A 200 4.61 -4.30 -5.96
C PHE A 200 5.94 -3.55 -6.02
N PHE A 201 7.00 -4.26 -6.41
CA PHE A 201 8.25 -3.59 -6.76
C PHE A 201 7.99 -2.57 -7.88
N PRO A 202 8.38 -1.29 -7.74
CA PRO A 202 8.01 -0.27 -8.72
C PRO A 202 8.70 -0.50 -10.05
N ASN A 203 7.92 -0.59 -11.14
CA ASN A 203 8.47 -0.79 -12.49
C ASN A 203 9.41 0.35 -12.90
N GLN A 204 9.07 1.60 -12.57
CA GLN A 204 9.94 2.74 -12.90
C GLN A 204 11.28 2.67 -12.14
N TYR A 205 11.27 2.29 -10.87
CA TYR A 205 12.50 2.06 -10.11
C TYR A 205 13.32 0.92 -10.72
N MET A 206 12.66 -0.19 -11.10
CA MET A 206 13.31 -1.29 -11.82
C MET A 206 13.97 -0.80 -13.11
N ASP A 207 13.25 -0.05 -13.94
CA ASP A 207 13.75 0.46 -15.22
C ASP A 207 14.97 1.39 -15.04
N GLU A 208 14.93 2.28 -14.04
CA GLU A 208 16.02 3.19 -13.70
C GLU A 208 17.28 2.41 -13.29
N LYS A 209 17.16 1.47 -12.34
CA LYS A 209 18.31 0.70 -11.84
C LYS A 209 18.83 -0.32 -12.82
N LEU A 210 17.93 -0.93 -13.60
CA LEU A 210 18.31 -1.87 -14.64
C LEU A 210 19.05 -1.16 -15.77
N LYS A 211 18.66 0.07 -16.11
CA LYS A 211 19.39 0.89 -17.09
C LYS A 211 20.84 1.13 -16.66
N ASP A 212 21.10 1.40 -15.38
CA ASP A 212 22.46 1.58 -14.87
C ASP A 212 23.28 0.29 -14.99
N LYS A 213 22.68 -0.87 -14.71
CA LYS A 213 23.34 -2.19 -14.83
C LYS A 213 23.59 -2.63 -16.27
N LEU A 214 22.68 -2.31 -17.19
CA LEU A 214 22.78 -2.68 -18.61
C LEU A 214 23.53 -1.63 -19.44
N GLY A 215 23.77 -0.43 -18.89
CA GLY A 215 24.31 0.73 -19.59
C GLY A 215 23.33 1.38 -20.59
N LYS A 216 22.10 0.88 -20.70
CA LYS A 216 21.04 1.38 -21.60
C LYS A 216 19.67 0.82 -21.19
N LYS A 217 18.60 1.36 -21.80
CA LYS A 217 17.23 0.86 -21.57
C LYS A 217 17.13 -0.63 -21.92
N GLU A 218 16.31 -1.35 -21.16
CA GLU A 218 16.13 -2.80 -21.28
C GLU A 218 15.84 -3.24 -22.72
N LEU A 219 14.81 -2.67 -23.36
CA LEU A 219 14.45 -3.01 -24.74
C LEU A 219 15.59 -2.74 -25.73
N THR A 220 16.37 -1.68 -25.51
CA THR A 220 17.51 -1.37 -26.38
C THR A 220 18.62 -2.40 -26.21
N TRP A 221 18.88 -2.83 -24.98
CA TRP A 221 19.83 -3.89 -24.68
C TRP A 221 19.40 -5.22 -25.31
N LEU A 222 18.11 -5.59 -25.16
CA LEU A 222 17.59 -6.85 -25.71
C LEU A 222 17.63 -6.86 -27.24
N LYS A 223 17.27 -5.75 -27.90
CA LYS A 223 17.40 -5.60 -29.36
C LYS A 223 18.83 -5.79 -29.84
N GLN A 224 19.81 -5.24 -29.12
CA GLN A 224 21.21 -5.40 -29.46
C GLN A 224 21.63 -6.87 -29.37
N LYS A 225 21.34 -7.53 -28.25
CA LYS A 225 21.66 -8.95 -28.04
C LYS A 225 20.95 -9.87 -29.03
N ALA A 226 19.69 -9.59 -29.33
CA ALA A 226 18.93 -10.32 -30.35
C ALA A 226 19.53 -10.15 -31.74
N LYS A 227 20.00 -8.95 -32.09
CA LYS A 227 20.64 -8.69 -33.39
C LYS A 227 21.95 -9.46 -33.56
N GLU A 228 22.73 -9.64 -32.49
CA GLU A 228 23.96 -10.45 -32.49
C GLU A 228 23.70 -11.92 -32.90
N VAL A 229 22.46 -12.40 -32.74
CA VAL A 229 22.01 -13.74 -33.11
C VAL A 229 21.06 -13.77 -34.30
N GLY A 230 21.00 -12.67 -35.07
CA GLY A 230 20.20 -12.58 -36.29
C GLY A 230 18.70 -12.34 -36.06
N ILE A 231 18.26 -12.06 -34.84
CA ILE A 231 16.85 -11.74 -34.53
C ILE A 231 16.62 -10.24 -34.65
N THR A 232 15.51 -9.88 -35.31
CA THR A 232 14.99 -8.51 -35.37
C THR A 232 13.51 -8.47 -34.99
N VAL A 233 13.05 -7.27 -34.68
CA VAL A 233 11.65 -7.00 -34.31
C VAL A 233 11.15 -5.77 -35.07
N ASP A 234 9.86 -5.78 -35.37
CA ASP A 234 9.19 -4.64 -35.99
C ASP A 234 9.13 -3.47 -34.99
N ASN A 235 9.74 -2.35 -35.37
CA ASN A 235 9.82 -1.16 -34.54
C ASN A 235 8.50 -0.36 -34.49
N THR A 236 7.50 -0.72 -35.31
CA THR A 236 6.16 -0.11 -35.27
C THR A 236 5.28 -0.66 -34.15
N LEU A 237 5.63 -1.83 -33.59
CA LEU A 237 4.94 -2.44 -32.45
C LEU A 237 5.14 -1.63 -31.16
N SER A 238 4.27 -1.81 -30.17
CA SER A 238 4.49 -1.23 -28.83
C SER A 238 5.72 -1.84 -28.13
N GLU A 239 6.33 -1.13 -27.18
CA GLU A 239 7.51 -1.63 -26.45
C GLU A 239 7.26 -3.01 -25.81
N SER A 240 6.09 -3.22 -25.19
CA SER A 240 5.71 -4.51 -24.60
C SER A 240 5.61 -5.63 -25.63
N GLN A 241 5.04 -5.36 -26.81
CA GLN A 241 4.98 -6.33 -27.90
C GLN A 241 6.38 -6.64 -28.44
N GLN A 242 7.23 -5.63 -28.57
CA GLN A 242 8.61 -5.84 -29.01
C GLN A 242 9.39 -6.71 -28.02
N MET A 243 9.27 -6.43 -26.72
CA MET A 243 9.87 -7.23 -25.66
C MET A 243 9.41 -8.69 -25.70
N TYR A 244 8.11 -8.91 -25.85
CA TYR A 244 7.52 -10.24 -25.98
C TYR A 244 8.09 -10.97 -27.21
N THR A 245 7.99 -10.38 -28.41
CA THR A 245 8.46 -11.01 -29.65
C THR A 245 9.95 -11.33 -29.61
N LEU A 246 10.78 -10.44 -29.07
CA LEU A 246 12.20 -10.71 -28.91
C LEU A 246 12.45 -11.89 -27.97
N SER A 247 11.74 -11.95 -26.85
CA SER A 247 11.88 -13.01 -25.85
C SER A 247 11.48 -14.37 -26.42
N GLU A 248 10.34 -14.44 -27.11
CA GLU A 248 9.87 -15.68 -27.75
C GLU A 248 10.85 -16.15 -28.81
N LYS A 249 11.26 -15.28 -29.74
CA LYS A 249 12.21 -15.65 -30.80
C LYS A 249 13.56 -16.12 -30.24
N LEU A 250 14.06 -15.49 -29.17
CA LEU A 250 15.30 -15.91 -28.51
C LEU A 250 15.15 -17.30 -27.88
N SER A 251 14.01 -17.56 -27.26
CA SER A 251 13.68 -18.87 -26.67
C SER A 251 13.58 -19.97 -27.74
N GLU A 252 12.90 -19.70 -28.86
CA GLU A 252 12.72 -20.65 -29.98
C GLU A 252 14.05 -21.13 -30.57
N ILE A 253 15.06 -20.25 -30.63
CA ILE A 253 16.40 -20.61 -31.12
C ILE A 253 17.34 -21.13 -30.01
N GLY A 254 16.82 -21.35 -28.79
CA GLY A 254 17.58 -21.89 -27.67
C GLY A 254 18.57 -20.90 -27.02
N ARG A 255 18.44 -19.59 -27.28
CA ARG A 255 19.29 -18.54 -26.68
C ARG A 255 18.72 -18.04 -25.35
N THR A 256 18.44 -18.98 -24.46
CA THR A 256 17.95 -18.68 -23.11
C THR A 256 19.01 -17.99 -22.25
N ASP A 257 20.29 -18.14 -22.58
CA ASP A 257 21.42 -17.46 -21.94
C ASP A 257 21.24 -15.93 -21.89
N ILE A 258 20.74 -15.32 -22.98
CA ILE A 258 20.48 -13.87 -23.05
C ILE A 258 19.33 -13.48 -22.12
N LEU A 259 18.27 -14.30 -22.09
CA LEU A 259 17.10 -14.06 -21.23
C LEU A 259 17.44 -14.28 -19.77
N ASP A 260 18.30 -15.24 -19.46
CA ASP A 260 18.75 -15.55 -18.11
C ASP A 260 19.74 -14.50 -17.60
N GLU A 261 20.59 -13.94 -18.46
CA GLU A 261 21.39 -12.76 -18.14
C GLU A 261 20.47 -11.60 -17.74
N LEU A 262 19.44 -11.30 -18.55
CA LEU A 262 18.49 -10.23 -18.26
C LEU A 262 17.72 -10.47 -16.95
N LYS A 263 17.23 -11.69 -16.72
CA LYS A 263 16.58 -12.08 -15.46
C LYS A 263 17.51 -11.92 -14.27
N THR A 264 18.78 -12.30 -14.42
CA THR A 264 19.80 -12.14 -13.36
C THR A 264 20.00 -10.67 -13.03
N LYS A 265 20.12 -9.79 -14.05
CA LYS A 265 20.25 -8.35 -13.82
C LYS A 265 19.03 -7.74 -13.13
N ARG A 266 17.82 -8.20 -13.44
CA ARG A 266 16.59 -7.80 -12.72
C ARG A 266 16.60 -8.27 -11.27
N LYS A 267 17.04 -9.52 -11.02
CA LYS A 267 17.21 -10.05 -9.66
C LYS A 267 18.24 -9.23 -8.87
N ASP A 268 19.37 -8.87 -9.48
CA ASP A 268 20.38 -8.02 -8.86
C ASP A 268 19.79 -6.67 -8.42
N VAL A 269 18.91 -6.04 -9.22
CA VAL A 269 18.23 -4.79 -8.82
C VAL A 269 17.38 -4.98 -7.56
N ILE A 270 16.67 -6.11 -7.45
CA ILE A 270 15.85 -6.43 -6.28
C ILE A 270 16.75 -6.66 -5.06
N THR A 271 17.84 -7.43 -5.22
CA THR A 271 18.81 -7.69 -4.16
C THR A 271 19.48 -6.40 -3.68
N ASP A 272 19.87 -5.50 -4.59
CA ASP A 272 20.43 -4.19 -4.23
C ASP A 272 19.41 -3.36 -3.44
N ALA A 273 18.14 -3.38 -3.84
CA ALA A 273 17.09 -2.66 -3.14
C ALA A 273 16.78 -3.25 -1.74
N GLN A 274 16.93 -4.56 -1.56
CA GLN A 274 16.86 -5.21 -0.25
C GLN A 274 18.05 -4.82 0.63
N ALA A 275 19.25 -4.69 0.05
CA ALA A 275 20.45 -4.26 0.77
C ALA A 275 20.42 -2.76 1.13
N ASN A 276 19.82 -1.93 0.27
CA ASN A 276 19.68 -0.49 0.46
C ASN A 276 18.21 -0.05 0.49
N THR A 277 17.50 -0.43 1.56
CA THR A 277 16.06 -0.11 1.68
C THR A 277 15.78 1.39 1.75
N MET A 278 16.73 2.21 2.22
CA MET A 278 16.57 3.66 2.35
C MET A 278 16.35 4.34 0.99
N GLU A 279 17.10 3.90 -0.03
CA GLU A 279 16.95 4.43 -1.38
C GLU A 279 15.56 4.12 -1.95
N LEU A 280 15.11 2.85 -1.83
CA LEU A 280 13.80 2.45 -2.32
C LEU A 280 12.66 3.17 -1.58
N MET A 281 12.73 3.31 -0.25
CA MET A 281 11.73 4.06 0.51
C MET A 281 11.67 5.52 0.09
N THR A 282 12.84 6.17 -0.06
CA THR A 282 12.92 7.57 -0.51
C THR A 282 12.29 7.72 -1.90
N TRP A 283 12.58 6.78 -2.81
CA TRP A 283 12.00 6.76 -4.14
C TRP A 283 10.48 6.56 -4.10
N LEU A 284 9.98 5.63 -3.27
CA LEU A 284 8.54 5.35 -3.10
C LEU A 284 7.79 6.59 -2.60
N TYR A 285 8.36 7.35 -1.67
CA TYR A 285 7.76 8.59 -1.19
C TYR A 285 7.84 9.74 -2.21
N ALA A 286 8.94 9.85 -2.95
CA ALA A 286 9.13 10.94 -3.91
C ALA A 286 8.29 10.76 -5.19
N ASN A 287 8.01 9.53 -5.60
CA ASN A 287 7.33 9.19 -6.85
C ASN A 287 5.86 8.77 -6.66
N GLN A 288 5.19 9.31 -5.64
CA GLN A 288 3.77 9.06 -5.40
C GLN A 288 2.88 9.76 -6.44
N GLY A 289 1.74 9.15 -6.78
CA GLY A 289 0.71 9.86 -7.54
C GLY A 289 0.06 10.97 -6.71
N GLU A 290 -0.23 12.12 -7.32
CA GLU A 290 -0.77 13.29 -6.62
C GLU A 290 -2.02 13.01 -5.78
N MET A 291 -2.98 12.26 -6.32
CA MET A 291 -4.21 11.89 -5.61
C MET A 291 -3.97 10.95 -4.42
N ARG A 292 -2.79 10.35 -4.32
CA ARG A 292 -2.41 9.35 -3.31
C ARG A 292 -1.21 9.81 -2.48
N PHE A 293 -0.87 11.10 -2.56
CA PHE A 293 0.22 11.65 -1.78
C PHE A 293 -0.10 11.55 -0.28
N GLY A 294 0.91 11.13 0.47
CA GLY A 294 0.90 11.11 1.93
C GLY A 294 2.34 11.14 2.48
N ALA A 295 2.48 11.76 3.65
CA ALA A 295 3.73 11.90 4.40
C ALA A 295 3.64 11.25 5.80
N GLU A 296 2.63 10.42 6.01
CA GLU A 296 2.54 9.52 7.15
C GLU A 296 3.70 8.52 7.21
N ASN A 297 3.93 7.99 8.41
CA ASN A 297 4.86 6.88 8.56
C ASN A 297 4.30 5.64 7.85
N ARG A 298 5.13 4.93 7.09
CA ARG A 298 4.67 3.78 6.30
C ARG A 298 5.48 2.54 6.57
N LEU A 299 4.77 1.42 6.72
CA LEU A 299 5.36 0.11 6.58
C LEU A 299 5.00 -0.43 5.20
N PHE A 300 5.99 -0.54 4.32
CA PHE A 300 5.77 -1.07 2.99
C PHE A 300 5.87 -2.60 3.00
N VAL A 301 4.87 -3.28 2.45
CA VAL A 301 4.99 -4.70 2.11
C VAL A 301 5.19 -4.78 0.61
N ILE A 302 6.41 -5.09 0.19
CA ILE A 302 6.80 -5.13 -1.23
C ILE A 302 6.74 -6.58 -1.71
N LEU A 303 5.81 -6.82 -2.62
CA LEU A 303 5.58 -8.14 -3.23
C LEU A 303 6.27 -8.23 -4.59
N VAL A 304 7.12 -9.25 -4.78
CA VAL A 304 7.89 -9.43 -6.02
C VAL A 304 7.95 -10.90 -6.45
N ASP A 305 7.40 -11.23 -7.61
CA ASP A 305 7.64 -12.53 -8.24
C ASP A 305 8.86 -12.37 -9.14
N THR A 306 10.00 -12.95 -8.75
CA THR A 306 11.27 -12.80 -9.47
C THR A 306 11.33 -13.65 -10.74
N THR A 307 10.37 -14.56 -10.91
CA THR A 307 10.23 -15.36 -12.13
C THR A 307 9.48 -14.56 -13.18
N ASP A 308 8.37 -13.92 -12.78
CA ASP A 308 7.59 -13.02 -13.64
C ASP A 308 6.98 -11.87 -12.84
N MET A 309 7.63 -10.71 -12.89
CA MET A 309 7.19 -9.51 -12.16
C MET A 309 5.79 -9.05 -12.56
N SER A 310 5.33 -9.34 -13.79
CA SER A 310 3.97 -9.02 -14.24
C SER A 310 2.90 -9.78 -13.45
N GLN A 311 3.29 -10.88 -12.81
CA GLN A 311 2.43 -11.74 -11.99
C GLN A 311 2.53 -11.45 -10.49
N SER A 312 3.28 -10.42 -10.08
CA SER A 312 3.42 -10.05 -8.66
C SER A 312 2.07 -9.76 -7.98
N TRP A 313 1.03 -9.40 -8.73
CA TRP A 313 -0.34 -9.26 -8.20
C TRP A 313 -0.87 -10.54 -7.55
N LYS A 314 -0.49 -11.74 -8.05
CA LYS A 314 -0.88 -13.03 -7.47
C LYS A 314 -0.30 -13.23 -6.07
N MET A 315 0.77 -12.52 -5.72
CA MET A 315 1.37 -12.63 -4.40
C MET A 315 0.51 -11.99 -3.31
N LYS A 316 -0.39 -11.06 -3.65
CA LYS A 316 -1.32 -10.46 -2.68
C LYS A 316 -2.25 -11.48 -2.00
N ARG A 317 -2.49 -12.62 -2.66
CA ARG A 317 -3.23 -13.76 -2.09
C ARG A 317 -2.34 -14.91 -1.61
N ALA A 318 -1.02 -14.76 -1.67
CA ALA A 318 -0.05 -15.77 -1.23
C ALA A 318 0.25 -15.60 0.26
N PHE A 319 -0.79 -15.74 1.10
CA PHE A 319 -0.69 -15.49 2.55
C PHE A 319 0.35 -16.39 3.24
N SER A 320 0.57 -17.61 2.75
CA SER A 320 1.62 -18.51 3.25
C SER A 320 3.04 -17.97 3.06
N LEU A 321 3.26 -17.04 2.13
CA LEU A 321 4.54 -16.34 1.94
C LEU A 321 4.59 -15.03 2.74
N ILE A 322 3.46 -14.35 2.90
CA ILE A 322 3.36 -13.04 3.57
C ILE A 322 3.42 -13.21 5.10
N GLU A 323 2.60 -14.11 5.64
CA GLU A 323 2.39 -14.26 7.09
C GLU A 323 3.69 -14.54 7.86
N PRO A 324 4.58 -15.46 7.43
CA PRO A 324 5.86 -15.66 8.11
C PRO A 324 6.72 -14.40 8.12
N LYS A 325 6.77 -13.65 7.01
CA LYS A 325 7.57 -12.41 6.91
C LYS A 325 7.04 -11.30 7.79
N VAL A 326 5.71 -11.17 7.89
CA VAL A 326 5.05 -10.23 8.80
C VAL A 326 5.35 -10.59 10.25
N ASN A 327 5.18 -11.86 10.64
CA ASN A 327 5.46 -12.32 12.00
C ASN A 327 6.94 -12.15 12.37
N ASP A 328 7.86 -12.53 11.49
CA ASP A 328 9.29 -12.32 11.71
C ASP A 328 9.59 -10.84 11.94
N TYR A 329 9.10 -9.95 11.07
CA TYR A 329 9.30 -8.51 11.21
C TYR A 329 8.78 -7.98 12.55
N LEU A 330 7.56 -8.36 12.95
CA LEU A 330 6.95 -7.90 14.19
C LEU A 330 7.65 -8.45 15.44
N ASN A 331 8.05 -9.72 15.43
CA ASN A 331 8.81 -10.33 16.52
C ASN A 331 10.10 -9.56 16.82
N TYR A 332 10.82 -9.14 15.78
CA TYR A 332 12.08 -8.40 15.91
C TYR A 332 11.92 -6.87 15.87
N PHE A 333 10.70 -6.35 15.72
CA PHE A 333 10.45 -4.91 15.71
C PHE A 333 10.90 -4.28 17.02
N ASN A 334 11.62 -3.16 16.90
CA ASN A 334 12.17 -2.38 18.01
C ASN A 334 12.35 -0.90 17.59
N ALA A 335 12.88 -0.08 18.50
CA ALA A 335 13.04 1.37 18.31
C ALA A 335 13.88 1.79 17.08
N ASN A 336 14.71 0.89 16.53
CA ASN A 336 15.53 1.17 15.35
C ASN A 336 14.97 0.57 14.05
N SER A 337 13.81 -0.10 14.09
CA SER A 337 13.21 -0.72 12.90
C SER A 337 12.81 0.33 11.87
N LEU A 338 12.00 1.33 12.27
CA LEU A 338 11.62 2.40 11.37
C LEU A 338 12.77 3.40 11.17
N LYS A 339 13.01 3.78 9.92
CA LYS A 339 14.07 4.72 9.53
C LYS A 339 13.46 6.07 9.14
N GLU A 340 14.12 7.16 9.52
CA GLU A 340 13.74 8.50 9.04
C GLU A 340 14.03 8.63 7.54
N VAL A 341 12.98 8.87 6.76
CA VAL A 341 13.05 9.13 5.32
C VAL A 341 12.81 10.61 5.09
N ASN A 342 13.78 11.27 4.45
CA ASN A 342 13.69 12.66 4.01
C ASN A 342 13.45 12.68 2.50
N PHE A 343 12.35 13.28 2.05
CA PHE A 343 12.00 13.30 0.63
C PHE A 343 11.38 14.63 0.20
N THR A 344 11.34 14.84 -1.11
CA THR A 344 10.76 16.04 -1.72
C THR A 344 9.59 15.63 -2.59
N PHE A 345 8.45 16.32 -2.43
CA PHE A 345 7.29 16.16 -3.29
C PHE A 345 6.76 17.53 -3.70
N LYS A 346 6.58 17.78 -5.00
CA LYS A 346 6.11 19.07 -5.56
C LYS A 346 6.83 20.31 -5.01
N LYS A 347 8.14 20.20 -4.75
CA LYS A 347 9.07 21.22 -4.19
C LYS A 347 9.06 21.38 -2.67
N ASP A 348 8.12 20.76 -1.97
CA ASP A 348 8.09 20.77 -0.51
C ASP A 348 8.91 19.59 0.06
N ARG A 349 9.53 19.81 1.21
CA ARG A 349 10.34 18.80 1.91
C ARG A 349 9.53 18.18 3.03
N TYR A 350 9.55 16.86 3.10
CA TYR A 350 8.81 16.07 4.06
C TYR A 350 9.74 15.13 4.82
N LYS A 351 9.28 14.72 6.01
CA LYS A 351 9.90 13.70 6.84
C LYS A 351 8.85 12.67 7.22
N SER A 352 9.23 11.40 7.22
CA SER A 352 8.40 10.28 7.68
C SER A 352 9.29 9.21 8.30
N LEU A 353 8.74 8.35 9.14
CA LEU A 353 9.38 7.10 9.53
C LEU A 353 8.88 5.97 8.62
N ALA A 354 9.75 5.11 8.14
CA ALA A 354 9.34 3.98 7.31
C ALA A 354 10.25 2.77 7.42
N ASP A 355 9.71 1.61 7.05
CA ASP A 355 10.50 0.42 6.77
C ASP A 355 9.84 -0.46 5.70
N ILE A 356 10.52 -1.53 5.28
CA ILE A 356 10.06 -2.44 4.23
C ILE A 356 10.10 -3.89 4.70
N VAL A 357 8.99 -4.60 4.51
CA VAL A 357 8.91 -6.06 4.51
C VAL A 357 8.90 -6.56 3.07
N PHE A 358 9.98 -7.21 2.64
CA PHE A 358 10.04 -7.84 1.32
C PHE A 358 9.45 -9.25 1.34
N VAL A 359 8.52 -9.51 0.42
CA VAL A 359 8.02 -10.85 0.12
C VAL A 359 8.41 -11.16 -1.32
N VAL A 360 9.40 -12.03 -1.47
CA VAL A 360 10.01 -12.36 -2.76
C VAL A 360 9.77 -13.84 -3.05
N LYS A 361 9.29 -14.14 -4.26
CA LYS A 361 9.07 -15.50 -4.75
C LYS A 361 10.04 -15.85 -5.88
#